data_AF-A0A925MJ64-F1
#
_entry.id   AF-A0A925MJ64-F1
#
_cell.length_a   1.000
_cell.length_b   1.000
_cell.length_c   1.000
_cell.angle_alpha   90.00
_cell.angle_beta   90.00
_cell.angle_gamma   90.00
#
_symmetry.space_group_name_H-M   'P 1'
#
loop_
_entity.id
_entity.type
_entity.pdbx_description
1 polymer ?
#
loop_
_entity_poly.entity_id
_entity_poly.type
_entity_poly.pdbx_seq_one_letter_code
_entity_poly.pdbx_strand_id
1 'polypeptide(L)'
;MSEEQPVERVKIVVREERKETGPIHDATVEAAPKAGGLNTPALFLLFMVIAMVVVLVVINTDLVGGTSAGGVRADDPALAALKADLEARRTELNRQRIEANLPPLESGSEPIDDIGKRLKNDATALVALADRFQQMLGEKDAELSSRNKEILRSEQLRQGIAADNGRLRSELNQALASASEVDSLKRLVADSQVKQDAISAELVATREQLLGKSGDISQEVYADLERRFEETLRARNFFENRVKELEAEIGK
;
A
#
# COMPACT_ATOMS: atom_id res chain seq x y z
N MET A 1 -26.23 -25.31 -26.66
CA MET A 1 -25.68 -26.28 -25.69
C MET A 1 -24.44 -25.61 -25.11
N SER A 2 -24.54 -24.60 -24.25
CA SER A 2 -25.16 -24.52 -22.91
C SER A 2 -24.49 -25.47 -21.93
N GLU A 3 -23.45 -24.99 -21.27
CA GLU A 3 -23.08 -25.38 -19.91
C GLU A 3 -22.61 -24.10 -19.18
N GLU A 4 -23.58 -23.44 -18.54
CA GLU A 4 -23.35 -22.44 -17.51
C GLU A 4 -22.95 -23.16 -16.22
N GLN A 5 -21.82 -22.82 -15.63
CA GLN A 5 -21.54 -23.11 -14.22
C GLN A 5 -21.77 -21.84 -13.39
N PRO A 6 -22.58 -21.87 -12.32
CA PRO A 6 -22.89 -20.70 -11.51
C PRO A 6 -21.82 -20.44 -10.44
N VAL A 7 -21.33 -19.20 -10.38
CA VAL A 7 -20.46 -18.68 -9.31
C VAL A 7 -21.31 -18.37 -8.08
N GLU A 8 -21.06 -19.13 -7.01
CA GLU A 8 -21.64 -18.98 -5.68
C GLU A 8 -21.20 -17.65 -5.04
N ARG A 9 -22.16 -16.74 -4.80
CA ARG A 9 -21.91 -15.45 -4.15
C ARG A 9 -21.90 -15.61 -2.62
N VAL A 10 -20.72 -15.52 -2.03
CA VAL A 10 -20.54 -15.42 -0.56
C VAL A 10 -21.10 -14.08 -0.08
N LYS A 11 -22.12 -14.15 0.77
CA LYS A 11 -22.81 -13.02 1.40
C LYS A 11 -21.97 -12.57 2.61
N ILE A 12 -21.21 -11.49 2.50
CA ILE A 12 -20.53 -10.87 3.64
C ILE A 12 -21.53 -9.97 4.36
N VAL A 13 -21.91 -10.36 5.57
CA VAL A 13 -22.73 -9.56 6.49
C VAL A 13 -21.81 -8.58 7.20
N VAL A 14 -21.90 -7.30 6.82
CA VAL A 14 -21.26 -6.19 7.55
C VAL A 14 -22.14 -5.86 8.75
N ARG A 15 -21.62 -6.07 9.95
CA ARG A 15 -22.26 -5.67 11.21
C ARG A 15 -21.72 -4.30 11.62
N GLU A 16 -22.53 -3.26 11.40
CA GLU A 16 -22.39 -1.94 11.99
C GLU A 16 -22.76 -2.00 13.47
N GLU A 17 -21.90 -1.48 14.35
CA GLU A 17 -22.33 -0.95 15.65
C GLU A 17 -21.80 0.48 15.81
N ARG A 18 -22.69 1.45 15.57
CA ARG A 18 -22.60 2.82 16.07
C ARG A 18 -23.27 2.86 17.45
N LYS A 19 -22.60 3.44 18.45
CA LYS A 19 -23.28 4.21 19.51
C LYS A 19 -22.57 5.55 19.76
N GLU A 20 -23.39 6.57 19.56
CA GLU A 20 -23.30 8.02 19.81
C GLU A 20 -22.83 8.41 21.23
N THR A 21 -21.85 9.33 21.35
CA THR A 21 -21.92 10.76 21.78
C THR A 21 -22.26 10.99 23.28
N GLY A 22 -21.30 11.42 24.11
CA GLY A 22 -21.01 12.82 24.49
C GLY A 22 -21.29 13.03 26.01
N PRO A 23 -20.81 14.08 26.74
CA PRO A 23 -20.37 15.40 26.25
C PRO A 23 -19.01 15.90 26.81
N ILE A 24 -18.68 17.14 26.43
CA ILE A 24 -17.40 17.87 26.43
C ILE A 24 -17.23 18.75 27.69
N HIS A 25 -15.99 18.92 28.18
CA HIS A 25 -15.39 20.14 28.78
C HIS A 25 -13.86 19.92 28.80
N ASP A 26 -13.04 20.54 27.95
CA ASP A 26 -12.55 21.92 27.86
C ASP A 26 -11.51 22.34 28.94
N ALA A 27 -10.46 22.99 28.44
CA ALA A 27 -9.40 23.76 29.11
C ALA A 27 -8.24 23.06 29.87
N THR A 28 -7.09 23.03 29.19
CA THR A 28 -5.77 23.57 29.61
C THR A 28 -5.04 22.95 30.83
N VAL A 29 -3.77 22.54 30.64
CA VAL A 29 -2.55 22.99 31.39
C VAL A 29 -1.38 21.99 31.25
N GLU A 30 -0.23 22.56 30.86
CA GLU A 30 1.17 22.15 31.10
C GLU A 30 1.81 20.89 30.49
N ALA A 31 2.89 21.19 29.74
CA ALA A 31 4.02 20.32 29.51
C ALA A 31 4.85 20.13 30.80
N ALA A 32 5.19 18.88 31.13
CA ALA A 32 6.47 18.49 31.74
C ALA A 32 6.69 16.96 31.59
N PRO A 33 7.93 16.50 31.30
CA PRO A 33 8.20 15.11 30.97
C PRO A 33 8.29 14.27 32.25
N LYS A 34 7.52 13.18 32.35
CA LYS A 34 7.71 12.20 33.41
C LYS A 34 8.50 11.00 32.91
N ALA A 35 9.66 10.86 33.54
CA ALA A 35 10.64 9.79 33.46
C ALA A 35 10.01 8.39 33.28
N GLY A 36 10.66 7.61 32.43
CA GLY A 36 10.28 6.25 32.09
C GLY A 36 10.12 5.36 33.32
N GLY A 37 8.89 4.92 33.56
CA GLY A 37 8.64 3.73 34.35
C GLY A 37 9.14 2.53 33.57
N LEU A 38 10.21 1.90 34.05
CA LEU A 38 10.60 0.57 33.59
C LEU A 38 9.42 -0.36 33.86
N ASN A 39 8.78 -0.85 32.79
CA ASN A 39 7.72 -1.84 32.88
C ASN A 39 8.25 -3.05 33.67
N THR A 40 7.60 -3.36 34.79
CA THR A 40 7.84 -4.53 35.65
C THR A 40 8.13 -5.83 34.87
N PRO A 41 7.44 -6.17 33.76
CA PRO A 41 7.80 -7.36 32.98
C PRO A 41 9.18 -7.33 32.32
N ALA A 42 9.71 -6.14 31.97
CA ALA A 42 11.05 -6.02 31.38
C ALA A 42 12.17 -6.28 32.41
N LEU A 43 11.92 -5.94 33.68
CA LEU A 43 12.84 -6.24 34.78
C LEU A 43 12.88 -7.74 35.10
N PHE A 44 11.73 -8.43 35.03
CA PHE A 44 11.67 -9.89 35.15
C PHE A 44 12.40 -10.60 34.00
N LEU A 45 12.26 -10.13 32.76
CA LEU A 45 12.98 -10.68 31.61
C LEU A 45 14.50 -10.48 31.75
N LEU A 46 14.95 -9.29 32.17
CA LEU A 46 16.37 -9.03 32.38
C LEU A 46 16.95 -9.94 33.48
N PHE A 47 16.22 -10.12 34.59
CA PHE A 47 16.65 -11.00 35.67
C PHE A 47 16.70 -12.47 35.25
N MET A 48 15.73 -12.92 34.44
CA MET A 48 15.71 -14.28 33.91
C MET A 48 16.89 -14.55 32.97
N VAL A 49 17.23 -13.59 32.11
CA VAL A 49 18.40 -13.68 31.21
C VAL A 49 19.69 -13.74 32.02
N ILE A 50 19.85 -12.90 33.05
CA ILE A 50 21.03 -12.92 33.92
C ILE A 50 21.13 -14.25 34.68
N ALA A 51 20.03 -14.74 35.26
CA ALA A 51 20.01 -16.02 35.97
C ALA A 51 20.38 -17.20 35.05
N MET A 52 19.91 -17.19 33.81
CA MET A 52 20.24 -18.22 32.83
C MET A 52 21.73 -18.20 32.45
N VAL A 53 22.33 -17.02 32.31
CA VAL A 53 23.78 -16.89 32.05
C VAL A 53 24.61 -17.38 33.23
N VAL A 54 24.21 -17.09 34.47
CA VAL A 54 24.91 -17.60 35.67
C VAL A 54 24.86 -19.12 35.74
N VAL A 55 23.70 -19.74 35.48
CA VAL A 55 23.57 -21.20 35.44
C VAL A 55 24.41 -21.80 34.31
N LEU A 56 24.45 -21.15 33.14
CA LEU A 56 25.26 -21.61 32.01
C LEU A 56 26.77 -21.51 32.29
N VAL A 57 27.21 -20.47 33.02
CA VAL A 57 28.60 -20.35 33.48
C VAL A 57 28.92 -21.43 34.50
N VAL A 58 28.04 -21.69 35.48
CA VAL A 58 28.25 -22.75 36.49
C VAL A 58 28.35 -24.13 35.85
N ILE A 59 27.46 -24.46 34.91
CA ILE A 59 27.52 -25.74 34.18
C ILE A 59 28.80 -25.84 33.35
N ASN A 60 29.24 -24.76 32.69
CA ASN A 60 30.50 -24.77 31.95
C ASN A 60 31.72 -24.83 32.88
N THR A 61 31.69 -24.21 34.06
CA THR A 61 32.80 -24.31 35.02
C THR A 61 32.83 -25.65 35.74
N ASP A 62 31.71 -26.34 35.91
CA ASP A 62 31.68 -27.71 36.45
C ASP A 62 32.07 -28.75 35.38
N LEU A 63 31.78 -28.48 34.10
CA LEU A 63 32.25 -29.32 32.99
C LEU A 63 33.73 -29.09 32.62
N VAL A 64 34.29 -27.90 32.86
CA VAL A 64 35.67 -27.53 32.47
C VAL A 64 36.62 -27.43 33.68
N GLY A 65 36.09 -27.32 34.90
CA GLY A 65 36.85 -27.25 36.17
C GLY A 65 37.16 -28.61 36.81
N GLY A 66 36.69 -29.71 36.23
CA GLY A 66 37.13 -31.06 36.56
C GLY A 66 38.42 -31.45 35.84
N THR A 67 39.46 -30.63 35.92
CA THR A 67 40.77 -30.89 35.29
C THR A 67 41.89 -30.90 36.34
N SER A 68 41.81 -31.82 37.30
CA SER A 68 43.04 -32.42 37.81
C SER A 68 43.63 -33.27 36.68
N ALA A 69 44.59 -32.67 35.99
CA ALA A 69 45.44 -33.22 34.96
C ALA A 69 45.79 -34.69 35.23
N GLY A 70 45.17 -35.58 34.47
CA GLY A 70 45.39 -37.01 34.51
C GLY A 70 44.93 -37.59 33.20
N GLY A 71 45.46 -37.08 32.09
CA GLY A 71 45.36 -37.77 30.82
C GLY A 71 45.99 -39.14 31.01
N VAL A 72 45.14 -40.16 31.15
CA VAL A 72 45.54 -41.55 31.30
C VAL A 72 46.32 -41.91 30.03
N ARG A 73 47.65 -41.80 30.13
CA ARG A 73 48.57 -42.29 29.12
C ARG A 73 48.48 -43.80 29.17
N ALA A 74 48.47 -44.45 28.00
CA ALA A 74 48.37 -45.90 27.89
C ALA A 74 49.46 -46.66 28.68
N ASP A 75 50.54 -45.97 29.07
CA ASP A 75 51.68 -46.48 29.83
C ASP A 75 51.68 -46.11 31.32
N ASP A 76 50.53 -45.74 31.89
CA ASP A 76 50.44 -45.45 33.32
C ASP A 76 50.68 -46.74 34.14
N PRO A 77 51.71 -46.82 35.01
CA PRO A 77 51.99 -48.03 35.81
C PRO A 77 50.80 -48.44 36.69
N ALA A 78 49.92 -47.50 37.04
CA ALA A 78 48.67 -47.79 37.74
C ALA A 78 47.68 -48.60 36.88
N LEU A 79 47.60 -48.33 35.57
CA LEU A 79 46.80 -49.13 34.64
C LEU A 79 47.40 -50.52 34.40
N ALA A 80 48.74 -50.61 34.32
CA ALA A 80 49.41 -51.90 34.19
C ALA A 80 49.18 -52.79 35.42
N ALA A 81 49.24 -52.21 36.62
CA ALA A 81 48.93 -52.91 37.87
C ALA A 81 47.46 -53.33 37.95
N LEU A 82 46.52 -52.48 37.50
CA LEU A 82 45.11 -52.84 37.44
C LEU A 82 44.81 -53.93 36.40
N LYS A 83 45.47 -53.88 35.23
CA LYS A 83 45.37 -54.93 34.21
C LYS A 83 45.88 -56.27 34.77
N ALA A 84 47.01 -56.25 35.48
CA ALA A 84 47.56 -57.44 36.12
C ALA A 84 46.67 -58.00 37.25
N ASP A 85 46.08 -57.15 38.11
CA ASP A 85 45.16 -57.60 39.18
C ASP A 85 43.86 -58.18 38.59
N LEU A 86 43.36 -57.59 37.48
CA LEU A 86 42.17 -58.09 36.78
C LEU A 86 42.44 -59.45 36.12
N GLU A 87 43.60 -59.62 35.49
CA GLU A 87 44.04 -60.91 34.94
C GLU A 87 44.23 -61.96 36.05
N ALA A 88 44.85 -61.59 37.18
CA ALA A 88 45.05 -62.49 38.32
C ALA A 88 43.71 -62.95 38.96
N ARG A 89 42.75 -62.05 39.12
CA ARG A 89 41.40 -62.42 39.62
C ARG A 89 40.65 -63.30 38.63
N ARG A 90 40.89 -63.10 37.33
CA ARG A 90 40.23 -63.88 36.27
C ARG A 90 40.82 -65.28 36.14
N THR A 91 42.12 -65.45 36.30
CA THR A 91 42.75 -66.79 36.35
C THR A 91 42.26 -67.58 37.55
N GLU A 92 42.11 -66.94 38.71
CA GLU A 92 41.54 -67.56 39.90
C GLU A 92 40.06 -67.95 39.70
N LEU A 93 39.24 -67.08 39.10
CA LEU A 93 37.84 -67.42 38.77
C LEU A 93 37.73 -68.52 37.71
N ASN A 94 38.61 -68.52 36.71
CA ASN A 94 38.63 -69.60 35.71
C ASN A 94 39.08 -70.92 36.34
N ARG A 95 40.00 -70.90 37.31
CA ARG A 95 40.37 -72.10 38.08
C ARG A 95 39.18 -72.65 38.86
N GLN A 96 38.46 -71.79 39.57
CA GLN A 96 37.24 -72.18 40.32
C GLN A 96 36.12 -72.68 39.40
N ARG A 97 35.99 -72.11 38.19
CA ARG A 97 35.03 -72.60 37.18
C ARG A 97 35.41 -73.97 36.64
N ILE A 98 36.69 -74.19 36.34
CA ILE A 98 37.19 -75.50 35.90
C ILE A 98 37.00 -76.55 37.01
N GLU A 99 37.28 -76.19 38.27
CA GLU A 99 37.02 -77.05 39.44
C GLU A 99 35.52 -77.39 39.58
N ALA A 100 34.64 -76.50 39.14
CA ALA A 100 33.19 -76.72 39.11
C ALA A 100 32.67 -77.34 37.80
N ASN A 101 33.54 -77.80 36.90
CA ASN A 101 33.22 -78.30 35.55
C ASN A 101 32.44 -77.29 34.65
N LEU A 102 32.57 -75.98 34.91
CA LEU A 102 32.07 -74.94 34.03
C LEU A 102 33.15 -74.51 33.02
N PRO A 103 32.76 -74.15 31.79
CA PRO A 103 33.70 -73.62 30.81
C PRO A 103 34.37 -72.33 31.31
N PRO A 104 35.68 -72.16 31.07
CA PRO A 104 36.39 -70.94 31.45
C PRO A 104 35.85 -69.74 30.68
N LEU A 105 35.86 -68.56 31.31
CA LEU A 105 35.47 -67.32 30.67
C LEU A 105 36.49 -66.98 29.58
N GLU A 106 36.05 -66.97 28.31
CA GLU A 106 36.90 -66.66 27.16
C GLU A 106 37.56 -65.29 27.29
N SER A 107 38.87 -65.23 26.97
CA SER A 107 39.69 -64.02 26.95
C SER A 107 39.49 -63.26 25.62
N GLY A 108 38.24 -62.92 25.31
CA GLY A 108 37.86 -62.28 24.04
C GLY A 108 37.06 -60.99 24.20
N SER A 109 37.09 -60.35 25.38
CA SER A 109 36.55 -58.99 25.50
C SER A 109 37.50 -58.05 24.76
N GLU A 110 37.02 -57.43 23.69
CA GLU A 110 37.69 -56.34 22.94
C GLU A 110 38.52 -55.49 23.91
N PRO A 111 39.82 -55.26 23.65
CA PRO A 111 40.67 -54.55 24.58
C PRO A 111 40.04 -53.18 24.85
N ILE A 112 40.05 -52.74 26.11
CA ILE A 112 39.40 -51.50 26.57
C ILE A 112 39.84 -50.29 25.70
N ASP A 113 41.07 -50.33 25.20
CA ASP A 113 41.64 -49.34 24.29
C ASP A 113 40.90 -49.22 22.94
N ASP A 114 40.36 -50.32 22.40
CA ASP A 114 39.61 -50.32 21.14
C ASP A 114 38.16 -49.84 21.35
N ILE A 115 37.54 -50.20 22.47
CA ILE A 115 36.24 -49.62 22.88
C ILE A 115 36.36 -48.11 23.07
N GLY A 116 37.45 -47.65 23.72
CA GLY A 116 37.74 -46.24 23.91
C GLY A 116 37.94 -45.48 22.60
N LYS A 117 38.65 -46.07 21.63
CA LYS A 117 38.79 -45.50 20.27
C LYS A 117 37.45 -45.39 19.55
N ARG A 118 36.61 -46.44 19.61
CA ARG A 118 35.28 -46.43 18.99
C ARG A 118 34.39 -45.36 19.60
N LEU A 119 34.32 -45.29 20.93
CA LEU A 119 33.53 -44.28 21.64
C LEU A 119 34.01 -42.86 21.32
N LYS A 120 35.33 -42.64 21.24
CA LYS A 120 35.91 -41.36 20.84
C LYS A 120 35.53 -41.00 19.40
N ASN A 121 35.55 -41.95 18.48
CA ASN A 121 35.15 -41.74 17.10
C ASN A 121 33.65 -41.40 16.99
N ASP A 122 32.81 -42.11 17.73
CA ASP A 122 31.36 -41.85 17.78
C ASP A 122 31.07 -40.47 18.39
N ALA A 123 31.74 -40.10 19.48
CA ALA A 123 31.63 -38.77 20.07
C ALA A 123 32.07 -37.67 19.09
N THR A 124 33.17 -37.90 18.36
CA THR A 124 33.65 -36.96 17.33
C THR A 124 32.65 -36.83 16.18
N ALA A 125 32.03 -37.95 15.76
CA ALA A 125 30.98 -37.95 14.74
C ALA A 125 29.72 -37.20 15.20
N LEU A 126 29.31 -37.37 16.47
CA LEU A 126 28.18 -36.65 17.04
C LEU A 126 28.45 -35.14 17.15
N VAL A 127 29.66 -34.73 17.53
CA VAL A 127 30.06 -33.32 17.54
C VAL A 127 30.01 -32.75 16.12
N ALA A 128 30.59 -33.44 15.13
CA ALA A 128 30.55 -32.99 13.73
C ALA A 128 29.11 -32.88 13.18
N LEU A 129 28.22 -33.79 13.58
CA LEU A 129 26.80 -33.74 13.23
C LEU A 129 26.11 -32.53 13.88
N ALA A 130 26.37 -32.28 15.17
CA ALA A 130 25.82 -31.14 15.89
C ALA A 130 26.27 -29.81 15.27
N ASP A 131 27.56 -29.69 14.93
CA ASP A 131 28.11 -28.51 14.25
C ASP A 131 27.42 -28.28 12.89
N ARG A 132 27.21 -29.36 12.11
CA ARG A 132 26.50 -29.28 10.83
C ARG A 132 25.04 -28.86 11.00
N PHE A 133 24.34 -29.34 12.03
CA PHE A 133 22.98 -28.89 12.31
C PHE A 133 22.94 -27.43 12.76
N GLN A 134 23.90 -27.00 13.58
CA GLN A 134 24.01 -25.60 13.98
C GLN A 134 24.27 -24.70 12.77
N GLN A 135 25.14 -25.11 11.85
CA GLN A 135 25.35 -24.41 10.58
C GLN A 135 24.06 -24.34 9.75
N MET A 136 23.36 -25.47 9.58
CA MET A 136 22.13 -25.52 8.80
C MET A 136 21.02 -24.65 9.39
N LEU A 137 20.90 -24.60 10.72
CA LEU A 137 19.97 -23.71 11.40
C LEU A 137 20.33 -22.25 11.13
N GLY A 138 21.60 -21.87 11.25
CA GLY A 138 22.07 -20.52 10.93
C GLY A 138 21.81 -20.12 9.47
N GLU A 139 22.05 -21.03 8.52
CA GLU A 139 21.74 -20.82 7.10
C GLU A 139 20.23 -20.65 6.87
N LYS A 140 19.39 -21.45 7.54
CA LYS A 140 17.93 -21.37 7.43
C LYS A 140 17.38 -20.09 8.05
N ASP A 141 17.92 -19.65 9.18
CA ASP A 141 17.53 -18.39 9.81
C ASP A 141 17.90 -17.19 8.92
N ALA A 142 19.08 -17.22 8.29
CA ALA A 142 19.49 -16.21 7.33
C ALA A 142 18.58 -16.22 6.07
N GLU A 143 18.24 -17.40 5.55
CA GLU A 143 17.33 -17.56 4.42
C GLU A 143 15.93 -17.02 4.75
N LEU A 144 15.37 -17.38 5.91
CA LEU A 144 14.06 -16.90 6.36
C LEU A 144 14.03 -15.38 6.54
N SER A 145 15.08 -14.81 7.14
CA SER A 145 15.23 -13.36 7.28
C SER A 145 15.27 -12.65 5.93
N SER A 146 16.00 -13.21 4.96
CA SER A 146 16.07 -12.69 3.59
C SER A 146 14.71 -12.76 2.89
N ARG A 147 14.03 -13.93 2.94
CA ARG A 147 12.70 -14.11 2.35
C ARG A 147 11.66 -13.19 2.97
N ASN A 148 11.68 -13.00 4.28
CA ASN A 148 10.76 -12.07 4.94
C ASN A 148 10.94 -10.63 4.45
N LYS A 149 12.19 -10.17 4.26
CA LYS A 149 12.46 -8.85 3.66
C LYS A 149 11.92 -8.75 2.24
N GLU A 150 12.09 -9.81 1.45
CA GLU A 150 11.60 -9.83 0.07
C GLU A 150 10.07 -9.86 -0.01
N ILE A 151 9.41 -10.61 0.87
CA ILE A 151 7.95 -10.60 0.99
C ILE A 151 7.46 -9.19 1.33
N LEU A 152 8.08 -8.52 2.31
CA LEU A 152 7.71 -7.15 2.67
C LEU A 152 7.89 -6.17 1.49
N ARG A 153 8.98 -6.28 0.72
CA ARG A 153 9.16 -5.50 -0.51
C ARG A 153 8.09 -5.80 -1.54
N SER A 154 7.73 -7.07 -1.71
CA SER A 154 6.70 -7.47 -2.67
C SER A 154 5.31 -6.93 -2.29
N GLU A 155 4.99 -6.88 -1.00
CA GLU A 155 3.75 -6.30 -0.49
C GLU A 155 3.73 -4.78 -0.63
N GLN A 156 4.84 -4.10 -0.34
CA GLN A 156 4.97 -2.66 -0.59
C GLN A 156 4.78 -2.32 -2.08
N LEU A 157 5.36 -3.13 -2.97
CA LEU A 157 5.18 -2.97 -4.41
C LEU A 157 3.71 -3.18 -4.83
N ARG A 158 3.06 -4.22 -4.30
CA ARG A 158 1.62 -4.46 -4.56
C ARG A 158 0.75 -3.30 -4.10
N GLN A 159 1.03 -2.74 -2.93
CA GLN A 159 0.32 -1.56 -2.41
C GLN A 159 0.55 -0.33 -3.29
N GLY A 160 1.79 -0.10 -3.74
CA GLY A 160 2.12 0.97 -4.68
C GLY A 160 1.35 0.85 -5.99
N ILE A 161 1.36 -0.33 -6.61
CA ILE A 161 0.61 -0.61 -7.84
C ILE A 161 -0.90 -0.43 -7.65
N ALA A 162 -1.44 -0.82 -6.49
CA ALA A 162 -2.87 -0.63 -6.18
C ALA A 162 -3.21 0.86 -6.06
N ALA A 163 -2.36 1.65 -5.41
CA ALA A 163 -2.53 3.10 -5.29
C ALA A 163 -2.45 3.78 -6.66
N ASP A 164 -1.47 3.43 -7.49
CA ASP A 164 -1.31 3.96 -8.85
C ASP A 164 -2.51 3.62 -9.74
N ASN A 165 -3.03 2.38 -9.65
CA ASN A 165 -4.26 2.00 -10.34
C ASN A 165 -5.46 2.83 -9.89
N GLY A 166 -5.58 3.10 -8.59
CA GLY A 166 -6.63 3.99 -8.06
C GLY A 166 -6.52 5.39 -8.64
N ARG A 167 -5.30 5.94 -8.67
CA ARG A 167 -5.01 7.27 -9.22
C ARG A 167 -5.32 7.34 -10.72
N LEU A 168 -4.85 6.38 -11.52
CA LEU A 168 -5.10 6.30 -12.96
C LEU A 168 -6.59 6.18 -13.28
N ARG A 169 -7.36 5.42 -12.48
CA ARG A 169 -8.82 5.35 -12.63
C ARG A 169 -9.50 6.69 -12.34
N SER A 170 -9.02 7.42 -11.34
CA SER A 170 -9.51 8.78 -11.05
C SER A 170 -9.19 9.75 -12.17
N GLU A 171 -7.95 9.74 -12.68
CA GLU A 171 -7.53 10.56 -13.83
C GLU A 171 -8.36 10.24 -15.08
N LEU A 172 -8.64 8.95 -15.34
CA LEU A 172 -9.49 8.52 -16.44
C LEU A 172 -10.92 9.04 -16.28
N ASN A 173 -11.52 8.92 -15.09
CA ASN A 173 -12.87 9.43 -14.83
C ASN A 173 -12.94 10.96 -14.99
N GLN A 174 -11.90 11.67 -14.54
CA GLN A 174 -11.79 13.11 -14.73
C GLN A 174 -11.65 13.48 -16.22
N ALA A 175 -10.83 12.75 -16.96
CA ALA A 175 -10.68 12.95 -18.41
C ALA A 175 -12.00 12.71 -19.14
N LEU A 176 -12.74 11.65 -18.79
CA LEU A 176 -14.07 11.39 -19.36
C LEU A 176 -15.07 12.50 -19.04
N ALA A 177 -15.06 13.02 -17.80
CA ALA A 177 -15.90 14.17 -17.44
C ALA A 177 -15.54 15.40 -18.29
N SER A 178 -14.25 15.72 -18.40
CA SER A 178 -13.78 16.85 -19.22
C SER A 178 -14.10 16.69 -20.71
N ALA A 179 -14.07 15.45 -21.23
CA ALA A 179 -14.46 15.18 -22.62
C ALA A 179 -15.94 15.46 -22.85
N SER A 180 -16.81 15.13 -21.90
CA SER A 180 -18.24 15.44 -21.97
C SER A 180 -18.51 16.96 -21.96
N GLU A 181 -17.73 17.72 -21.18
CA GLU A 181 -17.79 19.19 -21.17
C GLU A 181 -17.35 19.76 -22.52
N VAL A 182 -16.26 19.25 -23.11
CA VAL A 182 -15.81 19.66 -24.45
C VAL A 182 -16.88 19.41 -25.51
N ASP A 183 -17.58 18.27 -25.47
CA ASP A 183 -18.65 17.99 -26.42
C ASP A 183 -19.87 18.91 -26.22
N SER A 184 -20.19 19.29 -24.97
CA SER A 184 -21.21 20.30 -24.70
C SER A 184 -20.83 21.69 -25.24
N LEU A 185 -19.57 22.09 -25.09
CA LEU A 185 -19.04 23.35 -25.62
C LEU A 185 -19.08 23.37 -27.15
N LYS A 186 -18.73 22.26 -27.81
CA LYS A 186 -18.84 22.15 -29.28
C LYS A 186 -20.27 22.36 -29.76
N ARG A 187 -21.27 21.79 -29.07
CA ARG A 187 -22.69 22.00 -29.40
C ARG A 187 -23.10 23.46 -29.20
N LEU A 188 -22.72 24.08 -28.09
CA LEU A 188 -22.99 25.49 -27.83
C LEU A 188 -22.36 26.42 -28.88
N VAL A 189 -21.14 26.11 -29.34
CA VAL A 189 -20.48 26.85 -30.42
C VAL A 189 -21.24 26.69 -31.73
N ALA A 190 -21.65 25.48 -32.09
CA ALA A 190 -22.46 25.25 -33.29
C ALA A 190 -23.80 26.01 -33.23
N ASP A 191 -24.51 25.96 -32.11
CA ASP A 191 -25.76 26.70 -31.91
C ASP A 191 -25.55 28.22 -31.99
N SER A 192 -24.42 28.72 -31.46
CA SER A 192 -24.06 30.13 -31.55
C SER A 192 -23.75 30.56 -32.98
N GLN A 193 -23.12 29.70 -33.78
CA GLN A 193 -22.86 29.97 -35.20
C GLN A 193 -24.16 30.06 -35.98
N VAL A 194 -25.09 29.12 -35.78
CA VAL A 194 -26.42 29.17 -36.41
C VAL A 194 -27.16 30.47 -36.06
N LYS A 195 -27.08 30.93 -34.81
CA LYS A 195 -27.67 32.22 -34.40
C LYS A 195 -26.98 33.42 -35.05
N GLN A 196 -25.65 33.41 -35.16
CA GLN A 196 -24.91 34.47 -35.85
C GLN A 196 -25.29 34.54 -37.32
N ASP A 197 -25.38 33.38 -38.00
CA ASP A 197 -25.78 33.30 -39.40
C ASP A 197 -27.21 33.83 -39.59
N ALA A 198 -28.15 33.44 -38.72
CA ALA A 198 -29.52 33.94 -38.74
C ALA A 198 -29.60 35.47 -38.55
N ILE A 199 -28.90 36.02 -37.54
CA ILE A 199 -28.83 37.47 -37.31
C ILE A 199 -28.19 38.19 -38.49
N SER A 200 -27.13 37.62 -39.09
CA SER A 200 -26.48 38.20 -40.25
C SER A 200 -27.42 38.23 -41.47
N ALA A 201 -28.21 37.19 -41.67
CA ALA A 201 -29.22 37.13 -42.72
C ALA A 201 -30.36 38.14 -42.47
N GLU A 202 -30.83 38.29 -41.23
CA GLU A 202 -31.81 39.32 -40.85
C GLU A 202 -31.26 40.74 -41.07
N LEU A 203 -29.98 40.99 -40.74
CA LEU A 203 -29.33 42.27 -41.00
C LEU A 203 -29.23 42.58 -42.49
N VAL A 204 -28.92 41.59 -43.32
CA VAL A 204 -28.91 41.75 -44.79
C VAL A 204 -30.34 42.03 -45.29
N ALA A 205 -31.32 41.23 -44.89
CA ALA A 205 -32.72 41.39 -45.30
C ALA A 205 -33.31 42.75 -44.88
N THR A 206 -33.03 43.19 -43.65
CA THR A 206 -33.47 44.52 -43.17
C THR A 206 -32.78 45.66 -43.92
N ARG A 207 -31.50 45.50 -44.27
CA ARG A 207 -30.77 46.47 -45.09
C ARG A 207 -31.32 46.55 -46.51
N GLU A 208 -31.66 45.41 -47.12
CA GLU A 208 -32.33 45.36 -48.43
C GLU A 208 -33.73 46.00 -48.37
N GLN A 209 -34.52 45.71 -47.33
CA GLN A 209 -35.82 46.37 -47.13
C GLN A 209 -35.69 47.88 -46.96
N LEU A 210 -34.68 48.36 -46.23
CA LEU A 210 -34.41 49.79 -46.08
C LEU A 210 -34.00 50.42 -47.41
N LEU A 211 -33.13 49.77 -48.19
CA LEU A 211 -32.73 50.26 -49.50
C LEU A 211 -33.92 50.32 -50.47
N GLY A 212 -34.72 49.25 -50.56
CA GLY A 212 -35.92 49.21 -51.41
C GLY A 212 -36.95 50.26 -51.02
N LYS A 213 -37.23 50.42 -49.72
CA LYS A 213 -38.13 51.48 -49.22
C LYS A 213 -37.55 52.88 -49.40
N SER A 214 -36.23 53.06 -49.24
CA SER A 214 -35.59 54.37 -49.43
C SER A 214 -35.56 54.80 -50.91
N GLY A 215 -35.46 53.85 -51.84
CA GLY A 215 -35.49 54.11 -53.28
C GLY A 215 -36.86 54.58 -53.78
N ASP A 216 -37.94 53.93 -53.33
CA ASP A 216 -39.30 54.25 -53.79
C ASP A 216 -39.97 55.40 -52.99
N ILE A 217 -39.64 55.57 -51.71
CA ILE A 217 -40.33 56.53 -50.84
C ILE A 217 -39.65 57.92 -50.85
N SER A 218 -38.36 58.04 -51.17
CA SER A 218 -37.65 59.30 -50.83
C SER A 218 -37.66 60.39 -51.88
N GLN A 219 -37.91 60.11 -53.16
CA GLN A 219 -37.85 61.15 -54.19
C GLN A 219 -39.22 61.47 -54.78
N GLU A 220 -39.99 60.45 -55.16
CA GLU A 220 -41.32 60.64 -55.74
C GLU A 220 -42.32 61.14 -54.68
N VAL A 221 -42.31 60.58 -53.46
CA VAL A 221 -43.17 61.06 -52.37
C VAL A 221 -42.75 62.44 -51.88
N TYR A 222 -41.46 62.77 -51.89
CA TYR A 222 -41.00 64.13 -51.56
C TYR A 222 -41.42 65.15 -52.63
N ALA A 223 -41.30 64.80 -53.91
CA ALA A 223 -41.77 65.65 -55.00
C ALA A 223 -43.30 65.82 -54.98
N ASP A 224 -44.05 64.76 -54.68
CA ASP A 224 -45.51 64.82 -54.53
C ASP A 224 -45.92 65.64 -53.30
N LEU A 225 -45.18 65.53 -52.19
CA LEU A 225 -45.40 66.33 -50.99
C LEU A 225 -45.08 67.81 -51.22
N GLU A 226 -44.00 68.11 -51.93
CA GLU A 226 -43.61 69.46 -52.34
C GLU A 226 -44.66 70.07 -53.27
N ARG A 227 -45.14 69.31 -54.25
CA ARG A 227 -46.23 69.74 -55.14
C ARG A 227 -47.52 70.04 -54.36
N ARG A 228 -47.93 69.16 -53.45
CA ARG A 228 -49.10 69.40 -52.60
C ARG A 228 -48.90 70.63 -51.71
N PHE A 229 -47.69 70.84 -51.22
CA PHE A 229 -47.35 72.03 -50.43
C PHE A 229 -47.46 73.32 -51.27
N GLU A 230 -46.94 73.33 -52.50
CA GLU A 230 -47.12 74.47 -53.41
C GLU A 230 -48.59 74.71 -53.77
N GLU A 231 -49.36 73.65 -54.03
CA GLU A 231 -50.79 73.76 -54.34
C GLU A 231 -51.56 74.34 -53.16
N THR A 232 -51.25 73.92 -51.93
CA THR A 232 -51.86 74.51 -50.72
C THR A 232 -51.44 75.97 -50.49
N LEU A 233 -50.19 76.34 -50.78
CA LEU A 233 -49.74 77.74 -50.74
C LEU A 233 -50.46 78.60 -51.77
N ARG A 234 -50.62 78.13 -53.01
CA ARG A 234 -51.37 78.84 -54.04
C ARG A 234 -52.85 79.00 -53.66
N ALA A 235 -53.48 77.94 -53.17
CA ALA A 235 -54.85 78.00 -52.68
C ALA A 235 -54.98 79.00 -51.52
N ARG A 236 -54.06 78.97 -50.55
CA ARG A 236 -54.01 79.94 -49.45
C ARG A 236 -53.91 81.37 -49.98
N ASN A 237 -52.99 81.65 -50.90
CA ASN A 237 -52.81 83.00 -51.47
C ASN A 237 -54.05 83.46 -52.24
N PHE A 238 -54.72 82.55 -52.97
CA PHE A 238 -55.98 82.85 -53.64
C PHE A 238 -57.07 83.23 -52.64
N PHE A 239 -57.26 82.43 -51.58
CA PHE A 239 -58.24 82.75 -50.54
C PHE A 239 -57.89 84.03 -49.78
N GLU A 240 -56.62 84.28 -49.49
CA GLU A 240 -56.19 85.51 -48.83
C GLU A 240 -56.48 86.75 -49.70
N ASN A 241 -56.24 86.66 -51.01
CA ASN A 241 -56.58 87.72 -51.95
C ASN A 241 -58.10 87.92 -52.07
N ARG A 242 -58.87 86.83 -52.07
CA ARG A 242 -60.34 86.90 -52.11
C ARG A 242 -60.91 87.51 -50.84
N VAL A 243 -60.33 87.20 -49.68
CA VAL A 243 -60.69 87.83 -48.40
C VAL A 243 -60.36 89.32 -48.45
N LYS A 244 -59.17 89.73 -48.91
CA LYS A 244 -58.81 91.15 -49.07
C LYS A 244 -59.74 91.89 -50.04
N GLU A 245 -60.15 91.25 -51.13
CA GLU A 245 -61.10 91.81 -52.10
C GLU A 245 -62.48 91.98 -51.46
N LEU A 246 -62.98 90.98 -50.73
CA LEU A 246 -64.24 91.05 -49.98
C LEU A 246 -64.18 92.08 -48.85
N GLU A 247 -63.07 92.19 -48.12
CA GLU A 247 -62.86 93.24 -47.11
C GLU A 247 -62.86 94.63 -47.75
N ALA A 248 -62.27 94.79 -48.93
CA ALA A 248 -62.29 96.04 -49.68
C ALA A 248 -63.67 96.38 -50.27
N GLU A 249 -64.49 95.38 -50.60
CA GLU A 249 -65.89 95.56 -51.03
C GLU A 249 -66.83 95.88 -49.87
N ILE A 250 -66.62 95.30 -48.68
CA ILE A 250 -67.39 95.57 -47.46
C ILE A 250 -66.98 96.91 -46.81
N GLY A 251 -65.73 97.35 -47.03
CA GLY A 251 -65.21 98.63 -46.53
C GLY A 251 -65.57 99.86 -47.37
N LYS A 252 -66.36 99.71 -48.45
CA LYS A 252 -66.94 100.79 -49.26
C LYS A 252 -68.41 101.00 -48.91
#